data_AF-A0A965X3W1-F1
#
_entry.id   AF-A0A965X3W1-F1
#
_cell.length_a   1.000
_cell.length_b   1.000
_cell.length_c   1.000
_cell.angle_alpha   90.00
_cell.angle_beta   90.00
_cell.angle_gamma   90.00
#
_symmetry.space_group_name_H-M   'P 1'
#
loop_
_entity.id
_entity.type
_entity.pdbx_description
1 polymer ?
#
loop_
_entity_poly.entity_id
_entity_poly.type
_entity_poly.pdbx_seq_one_letter_code
_entity_poly.pdbx_strand_id
1 'polypeptide(L)'
;MALTTNKNVLKFVEDSAALTNPSRVIWIDGSEEQLEALRREAMATGELIKLSEEKLPGCYYHRSALNDVARVEGRTFICARREEDAGPTNNWMNPEKAYALSADIMRGGMSGRDMYVIPFSMGPVRSPFSKAGIEITDSIYVVVSMAIMTRIGQKVLDVLGDSNDFVRGLHAKCKLEEENRYILHFPEDNTIISCNSGYGGNVLLGKKCFALRIASFQGKQEGWMAEHMLILGIENPQGEVKYIAAAFPSACGKTNLAMLIPPELYQKKGYKVWTVGDDIAWIRQAPDGRLWAINPEAGFFGVAPGTSVKSNPNALEST
;
A
#
# COMPACT_ATOMS: atom_id res chain seq x y z
N MET A 1 6.11 1.82 24.40
CA MET A 1 7.19 0.80 24.38
C MET A 1 7.24 0.20 22.99
N ALA A 2 8.39 -0.30 22.53
CA ALA A 2 8.47 -0.98 21.24
C ALA A 2 7.68 -2.31 21.26
N LEU A 3 7.11 -2.69 20.12
CA LEU A 3 6.30 -3.90 19.97
C LEU A 3 7.11 -5.14 19.54
N THR A 4 8.43 -5.00 19.40
CA THR A 4 9.32 -6.08 18.95
C THR A 4 10.69 -5.97 19.61
N THR A 5 11.41 -7.09 19.65
CA THR A 5 12.82 -7.19 20.02
C THR A 5 13.75 -7.32 18.81
N ASN A 6 13.19 -7.28 17.59
CA ASN A 6 13.96 -7.36 16.35
C ASN A 6 14.89 -6.16 16.20
N LYS A 7 16.19 -6.40 16.33
CA LYS A 7 17.23 -5.35 16.31
C LYS A 7 17.28 -4.59 14.98
N ASN A 8 16.93 -5.22 13.86
CA ASN A 8 16.94 -4.56 12.55
C ASN A 8 15.79 -3.56 12.42
N VAL A 9 14.60 -3.93 12.91
CA VAL A 9 13.44 -3.03 12.95
C VAL A 9 13.70 -1.90 13.93
N LEU A 10 14.18 -2.20 15.14
CA LEU A 10 14.51 -1.19 16.15
C LEU A 10 15.53 -0.18 15.64
N LYS A 11 16.62 -0.66 15.00
CA LYS A 11 17.61 0.22 14.39
C LYS A 11 17.01 1.11 13.30
N PHE A 12 16.17 0.55 12.42
CA PHE A 12 15.50 1.35 11.38
C PHE A 12 14.61 2.45 11.98
N VAL A 13 13.87 2.14 13.04
CA VAL A 13 13.03 3.10 13.78
C VAL A 13 13.88 4.17 14.47
N GLU A 14 14.97 3.79 15.14
CA GLU A 14 15.91 4.70 15.80
C GLU A 14 16.58 5.66 14.82
N ASP A 15 17.12 5.12 13.71
CA ASP A 15 17.77 5.93 12.67
C ASP A 15 16.76 6.90 12.02
N SER A 16 15.53 6.45 11.79
CA SER A 16 14.45 7.29 11.25
C SER A 16 14.05 8.40 12.21
N ALA A 17 13.87 8.10 13.50
CA ALA A 17 13.55 9.10 14.51
C ALA A 17 14.69 10.13 14.68
N ALA A 18 15.94 9.68 14.66
CA ALA A 18 17.11 10.57 14.73
C ALA A 18 17.19 11.51 13.53
N LEU A 19 16.80 11.05 12.34
CA LEU A 19 16.74 11.87 11.14
C LEU A 19 15.58 12.88 11.21
N THR A 20 14.38 12.43 11.56
CA THR A 20 13.15 13.21 11.38
C THR A 20 12.72 14.04 12.59
N ASN A 21 13.30 13.79 13.77
CA ASN A 21 13.04 14.51 15.03
C ASN A 21 11.55 14.58 15.44
N PRO A 22 10.85 13.44 15.62
CA PRO A 22 9.45 13.44 16.04
C PRO A 22 9.29 13.76 17.53
N SER A 23 8.10 14.20 17.93
CA SER A 23 7.74 14.44 19.33
C SER A 23 7.68 13.13 20.14
N ARG A 24 7.11 12.08 19.56
CA ARG A 24 6.99 10.74 20.15
C ARG A 24 7.08 9.68 19.07
N VAL A 25 7.45 8.48 19.48
CA VAL A 25 7.39 7.27 18.64
C VAL A 25 6.24 6.39 19.11
N ILE A 26 5.26 6.16 18.24
CA ILE A 26 4.04 5.40 18.50
C ILE A 26 4.04 4.16 17.62
N TRP A 27 3.92 2.99 18.24
CA TRP A 27 3.83 1.73 17.52
C TRP A 27 2.39 1.34 17.28
N ILE A 28 2.07 0.99 16.03
CA ILE A 28 0.73 0.59 15.64
C ILE A 28 0.57 -0.91 15.87
N ASP A 29 -0.29 -1.29 16.81
CA ASP A 29 -0.54 -2.69 17.18
C ASP A 29 -1.64 -3.33 16.32
N GLY A 30 -2.42 -2.51 15.60
CA GLY A 30 -3.51 -2.92 14.72
C GLY A 30 -4.84 -3.19 15.41
N SER A 31 -4.97 -2.88 16.71
CA SER A 31 -6.22 -2.98 17.45
C SER A 31 -7.21 -1.90 17.01
N GLU A 32 -8.50 -2.24 17.01
CA GLU A 32 -9.55 -1.28 16.65
C GLU A 32 -9.63 -0.16 17.69
N GLU A 33 -9.36 -0.46 18.96
CA GLU A 33 -9.30 0.55 20.03
C GLU A 33 -8.24 1.62 19.74
N GLN A 34 -7.04 1.22 19.30
CA GLN A 34 -5.98 2.15 18.92
C GLN A 34 -6.36 2.95 17.67
N LEU A 35 -6.87 2.28 16.63
CA LEU A 35 -7.26 2.94 15.37
C LEU A 35 -8.39 3.95 15.59
N GLU A 36 -9.38 3.62 16.43
CA GLU A 36 -10.46 4.54 16.78
C GLU A 36 -9.97 5.73 17.62
N ALA A 37 -9.00 5.54 18.52
CA ALA A 37 -8.34 6.65 19.21
C ALA A 37 -7.68 7.62 18.22
N LEU A 38 -6.96 7.09 17.23
CA LEU A 38 -6.32 7.88 16.17
C LEU A 38 -7.37 8.58 15.29
N ARG A 39 -8.47 7.92 14.92
CA ARG A 39 -9.58 8.54 14.18
C ARG A 39 -10.17 9.71 14.96
N ARG A 40 -10.35 9.60 16.28
CA ARG A 40 -10.82 10.70 17.14
C ARG A 40 -9.84 11.87 17.18
N GLU A 41 -8.55 11.59 17.28
CA GLU A 41 -7.52 12.63 17.21
C GLU A 41 -7.55 13.36 15.86
N ALA A 42 -7.60 12.63 14.75
CA ALA A 42 -7.68 13.20 13.41
C ALA A 42 -8.97 14.00 13.16
N MET A 43 -10.08 13.62 13.81
CA MET A 43 -11.30 14.43 13.81
C MET A 43 -11.14 15.73 14.62
N ALA A 44 -10.49 15.67 15.78
CA ALA A 44 -10.25 16.84 16.62
C ALA A 44 -9.34 17.88 15.95
N THR A 45 -8.41 17.44 15.09
CA THR A 45 -7.53 18.31 14.30
C THR A 45 -8.14 18.76 12.97
N GLY A 46 -9.28 18.19 12.57
CA GLY A 46 -9.94 18.46 11.28
C GLY A 46 -9.31 17.76 10.07
N GLU A 47 -8.35 16.86 10.28
CA GLU A 47 -7.78 16.00 9.22
C GLU A 47 -8.85 15.05 8.67
N LEU A 48 -9.69 14.50 9.54
CA LEU A 48 -10.85 13.66 9.17
C LEU A 48 -12.18 14.31 9.55
N ILE A 49 -13.17 14.14 8.69
CA ILE A 49 -14.56 14.54 8.93
C ILE A 49 -15.41 13.28 8.93
N LYS A 50 -16.12 13.02 10.02
CA LYS A 50 -17.04 11.88 10.10
C LYS A 50 -18.22 12.08 9.15
N LEU A 51 -18.57 11.05 8.39
CA LEU A 51 -19.74 11.07 7.51
C LEU A 51 -21.02 10.70 8.27
N SER A 52 -22.16 10.75 7.57
CA SER A 52 -23.46 10.43 8.16
C SER A 52 -23.51 8.95 8.53
N GLU A 53 -23.63 8.65 9.83
CA GLU A 53 -23.75 7.27 10.33
C GLU A 53 -25.01 6.56 9.84
N GLU A 54 -26.07 7.30 9.47
CA GLU A 54 -27.29 6.73 8.89
C GLU A 54 -27.05 6.21 7.46
N LYS A 55 -26.19 6.88 6.69
CA LYS A 55 -25.98 6.59 5.27
C LYS A 55 -24.70 5.80 5.00
N LEU A 56 -23.64 6.11 5.75
CA LEU A 56 -22.27 5.63 5.57
C LEU A 56 -21.64 5.41 6.97
N PRO A 57 -22.12 4.41 7.74
CA PRO A 57 -21.63 4.14 9.09
C PRO A 57 -20.13 3.85 9.10
N GLY A 58 -19.40 4.41 10.06
CA GLY A 58 -17.95 4.22 10.18
C GLY A 58 -17.12 4.84 9.06
N CYS A 59 -17.71 5.68 8.20
CA CYS A 59 -17.01 6.33 7.10
C CYS A 59 -16.50 7.73 7.46
N TYR A 60 -15.36 8.08 6.87
CA TYR A 60 -14.68 9.36 7.08
C TYR A 60 -14.33 10.00 5.75
N TYR A 61 -14.23 11.31 5.77
CA TYR A 61 -13.85 12.13 4.63
C TYR A 61 -12.60 12.93 4.97
N HIS A 62 -11.59 12.84 4.09
CA HIS A 62 -10.32 13.53 4.18
C HIS A 62 -10.16 14.47 2.98
N ARG A 63 -9.70 15.70 3.22
CA ARG A 63 -9.34 16.66 2.17
C ARG A 63 -7.82 16.86 2.17
N SER A 64 -7.17 16.50 1.06
CA SER A 64 -5.74 16.75 0.92
C SER A 64 -5.42 18.21 0.67
N ALA A 65 -4.13 18.55 0.73
CA ALA A 65 -3.64 19.84 0.27
C ALA A 65 -3.89 20.00 -1.24
N LEU A 66 -4.16 21.23 -1.68
CA LEU A 66 -4.50 21.54 -3.08
C LEU A 66 -3.35 21.20 -4.06
N ASN A 67 -2.11 21.28 -3.60
CA ASN A 67 -0.91 20.95 -4.37
C ASN A 67 -0.51 19.48 -4.28
N ASP A 68 -1.30 18.62 -3.62
CA ASP A 68 -1.01 17.20 -3.43
C ASP A 68 -2.28 16.35 -3.54
N VAL A 69 -2.70 16.13 -4.79
CA VAL A 69 -3.98 15.49 -5.15
C VAL A 69 -3.81 14.26 -6.04
N ALA A 70 -2.57 13.90 -6.39
CA ALA A 70 -2.28 12.82 -7.32
C ALA A 70 -0.85 12.27 -7.11
N ARG A 71 -0.58 11.12 -7.74
CA ARG A 71 0.78 10.60 -7.85
C ARG A 71 1.62 11.49 -8.76
N VAL A 72 2.88 11.71 -8.39
CA VAL A 72 3.81 12.58 -9.12
C VAL A 72 4.87 11.76 -9.85
N GLU A 73 4.56 11.30 -11.06
CA GLU A 73 5.44 10.40 -11.83
C GLU A 73 6.83 11.01 -12.08
N GLY A 74 6.91 12.30 -12.43
CA GLY A 74 8.19 13.00 -12.61
C GLY A 74 9.04 13.18 -11.34
N ARG A 75 8.49 12.82 -10.17
CA ARG A 75 9.19 12.83 -8.87
C ARG A 75 9.32 11.43 -8.25
N THR A 76 8.98 10.40 -9.02
CA THR A 76 9.07 9.00 -8.61
C THR A 76 10.30 8.36 -9.26
N PHE A 77 11.23 7.83 -8.46
CA PHE A 77 12.51 7.32 -8.94
C PHE A 77 12.76 5.87 -8.52
N ILE A 78 13.44 5.13 -9.41
CA ILE A 78 14.08 3.84 -9.11
C ILE A 78 15.58 4.12 -8.95
N CYS A 79 16.07 4.02 -7.72
CA CYS A 79 17.45 4.25 -7.34
C CYS A 79 18.19 2.91 -7.26
N ALA A 80 18.29 2.23 -8.41
CA ALA A 80 19.11 1.03 -8.53
C ALA A 80 20.60 1.40 -8.58
N ARG A 81 21.50 0.47 -8.21
CA ARG A 81 22.95 0.72 -8.21
C ARG A 81 23.49 1.12 -9.58
N ARG A 82 22.94 0.57 -10.65
CA ARG A 82 23.25 0.92 -12.04
C ARG A 82 22.02 1.52 -12.70
N GLU A 83 22.22 2.54 -13.53
CA GLU A 83 21.14 3.22 -14.26
C GLU A 83 20.37 2.26 -15.20
N GLU A 84 21.09 1.37 -15.87
CA GLU A 84 20.49 0.38 -16.77
C GLU A 84 19.53 -0.60 -16.07
N ASP A 85 19.70 -0.85 -14.77
CA ASP A 85 18.83 -1.73 -13.99
C ASP A 85 17.48 -1.07 -13.66
N ALA A 86 17.39 0.26 -13.68
CA ALA A 86 16.11 0.96 -13.68
C ALA A 86 15.43 0.87 -15.05
N GLY A 87 16.20 0.89 -16.14
CA GLY A 87 15.71 0.72 -17.50
C GLY A 87 14.97 1.96 -18.05
N PRO A 88 14.54 1.91 -19.32
CA PRO A 88 14.10 3.09 -20.07
C PRO A 88 12.70 3.62 -19.68
N THR A 89 11.94 2.88 -18.87
CA THR A 89 10.59 3.25 -18.43
C THR A 89 10.57 3.94 -17.08
N ASN A 90 11.72 4.08 -16.41
CA ASN A 90 11.83 4.60 -15.06
C ASN A 90 12.70 5.85 -15.02
N ASN A 91 12.39 6.77 -14.10
CA ASN A 91 13.33 7.81 -13.73
C ASN A 91 14.39 7.21 -12.81
N TRP A 92 15.66 7.34 -13.17
CA TRP A 92 16.76 6.88 -12.34
C TRP A 92 17.41 8.05 -11.59
N MET A 93 17.84 7.78 -10.36
CA MET A 93 18.71 8.65 -9.59
C MET A 93 19.77 7.80 -8.91
N ASN A 94 21.03 8.28 -8.90
CA ASN A 94 22.10 7.61 -8.18
C ASN A 94 21.70 7.41 -6.69
N PRO A 95 21.84 6.19 -6.12
CA PRO A 95 21.37 5.90 -4.77
C PRO A 95 21.97 6.79 -3.69
N GLU A 96 23.28 7.05 -3.73
CA GLU A 96 23.95 7.89 -2.73
C GLU A 96 23.43 9.33 -2.78
N LYS A 97 23.24 9.87 -3.99
CA LYS A 97 22.62 11.19 -4.17
C LYS A 97 21.17 11.22 -3.67
N ALA A 98 20.40 10.17 -3.93
CA ALA A 98 19.01 10.06 -3.51
C ALA A 98 18.87 9.98 -1.98
N TYR A 99 19.74 9.21 -1.31
CA TYR A 99 19.80 9.15 0.14
C TYR A 99 20.22 10.49 0.76
N ALA A 100 21.25 11.14 0.22
CA ALA A 100 21.68 12.46 0.71
C ALA A 100 20.59 13.52 0.55
N LEU A 101 19.99 13.61 -0.65
CA LEU A 101 18.90 14.54 -0.95
C LEU A 101 17.70 14.35 -0.01
N SER A 102 17.23 13.11 0.14
CA SER A 102 16.09 12.82 1.00
C SER A 102 16.41 13.04 2.48
N ALA A 103 17.62 12.70 2.94
CA ALA A 103 18.04 13.00 4.30
C ALA A 103 18.05 14.50 4.59
N ASP A 104 18.51 15.33 3.66
CA ASP A 104 18.49 16.78 3.83
C ASP A 104 17.07 17.35 3.88
N ILE A 105 16.16 16.84 3.05
CA ILE A 105 14.74 17.24 3.05
C ILE A 105 14.04 16.80 4.35
N MET A 106 14.30 15.57 4.80
CA MET A 106 13.60 14.95 5.92
C MET A 106 14.22 15.29 7.27
N ARG A 107 15.36 15.98 7.32
CA ARG A 107 16.01 16.39 8.57
C ARG A 107 15.07 17.26 9.39
N GLY A 108 14.64 16.74 10.53
CA GLY A 108 13.65 17.41 11.36
C GLY A 108 12.23 17.49 10.75
N GLY A 109 11.96 16.72 9.69
CA GLY A 109 10.71 16.75 8.92
C GLY A 109 9.45 16.35 9.70
N MET A 110 9.61 15.73 10.88
CA MET A 110 8.52 15.36 11.78
C MET A 110 8.49 16.22 13.05
N SER A 111 9.26 17.32 13.11
CA SER A 111 9.30 18.18 14.29
C SER A 111 7.90 18.68 14.68
N GLY A 112 7.51 18.45 15.93
CA GLY A 112 6.18 18.79 16.45
C GLY A 112 5.06 17.80 16.05
N ARG A 113 5.39 16.69 15.40
CA ARG A 113 4.46 15.61 15.04
C ARG A 113 4.90 14.29 15.66
N ASP A 114 3.95 13.39 15.89
CA ASP A 114 4.28 12.02 16.29
C ASP A 114 4.73 11.19 15.08
N MET A 115 5.64 10.27 15.32
CA MET A 115 6.06 9.25 14.35
C MET A 115 5.35 7.95 14.65
N TYR A 116 4.60 7.44 13.68
CA TYR A 116 3.91 6.17 13.72
C TYR A 116 4.74 5.09 13.03
N VAL A 117 4.91 3.95 13.69
CA VAL A 117 5.56 2.75 13.14
C VAL A 117 4.45 1.74 12.83
N ILE A 118 4.23 1.46 11.56
CA ILE A 118 3.18 0.57 11.05
C ILE A 118 3.83 -0.73 10.54
N PRO A 119 3.81 -1.82 11.32
CA PRO A 119 4.12 -3.14 10.78
C PRO A 119 2.98 -3.60 9.88
N PHE A 120 3.27 -4.08 8.69
CA PHE A 120 2.25 -4.56 7.76
C PHE A 120 2.69 -5.79 6.94
N SER A 121 1.72 -6.60 6.55
CA SER A 121 1.88 -7.77 5.68
C SER A 121 1.20 -7.50 4.35
N MET A 122 1.97 -7.66 3.27
CA MET A 122 1.47 -7.79 1.91
C MET A 122 1.09 -9.25 1.69
N GLY A 123 -0.21 -9.52 1.57
CA GLY A 123 -0.81 -10.85 1.54
C GLY A 123 -1.27 -11.35 2.92
N PRO A 124 -1.98 -12.50 2.98
CA PRO A 124 -2.46 -13.07 4.23
C PRO A 124 -1.32 -13.34 5.21
N VAL A 125 -1.46 -12.91 6.46
CA VAL A 125 -0.42 -13.12 7.49
C VAL A 125 -0.16 -14.63 7.66
N ARG A 126 1.13 -15.02 7.74
CA ARG A 126 1.63 -16.42 7.74
C ARG A 126 1.57 -17.17 6.41
N SER A 127 1.04 -16.58 5.35
CA SER A 127 1.15 -17.20 4.02
C SER A 127 2.62 -17.23 3.58
N PRO A 128 3.11 -18.33 2.97
CA PRO A 128 4.46 -18.40 2.41
C PRO A 128 4.65 -17.44 1.20
N PHE A 129 3.56 -16.87 0.68
CA PHE A 129 3.57 -15.91 -0.41
C PHE A 129 3.53 -14.46 0.05
N SER A 130 3.40 -14.22 1.35
CA SER A 130 3.36 -12.88 1.91
C SER A 130 4.75 -12.32 2.13
N LYS A 131 4.82 -10.98 2.15
CA LYS A 131 6.05 -10.25 2.50
C LYS A 131 5.73 -9.19 3.56
N ALA A 132 6.67 -8.99 4.48
CA ALA A 132 6.53 -8.00 5.55
C ALA A 132 7.09 -6.63 5.13
N GLY A 133 6.52 -5.57 5.68
CA GLY A 133 7.04 -4.22 5.61
C GLY A 133 6.83 -3.48 6.91
N ILE A 134 7.66 -2.47 7.13
CA ILE A 134 7.50 -1.49 8.21
C ILE A 134 7.42 -0.12 7.57
N GLU A 135 6.28 0.55 7.71
CA GLU A 135 6.09 1.93 7.24
C GLU A 135 6.15 2.89 8.43
N ILE A 136 7.08 3.84 8.36
CA ILE A 136 7.21 4.95 9.30
C ILE A 136 6.57 6.19 8.69
N THR A 137 5.70 6.88 9.42
CA THR A 137 4.94 8.03 8.92
C THR A 137 4.60 9.02 10.04
N ASP A 138 4.35 10.28 9.71
CA ASP A 138 3.84 11.33 10.62
C ASP A 138 2.39 11.74 10.32
N SER A 139 1.64 10.85 9.64
CA SER A 139 0.25 11.09 9.23
C SER A 139 -0.69 10.01 9.77
N ILE A 140 -1.70 10.46 10.53
CA ILE A 140 -2.77 9.59 11.00
C ILE A 140 -3.60 9.07 9.80
N TYR A 141 -3.87 9.92 8.80
CA TYR A 141 -4.51 9.49 7.56
C TYR A 141 -3.81 8.28 6.92
N VAL A 142 -2.48 8.27 6.89
CA VAL A 142 -1.69 7.13 6.39
C VAL A 142 -1.90 5.89 7.26
N VAL A 143 -1.83 6.00 8.58
CA VAL A 143 -2.04 4.87 9.50
C VAL A 143 -3.41 4.22 9.28
N VAL A 144 -4.49 5.00 9.30
CA VAL A 144 -5.84 4.44 9.18
C VAL A 144 -6.13 3.92 7.76
N SER A 145 -5.50 4.49 6.75
CA SER A 145 -5.59 3.98 5.37
C SER A 145 -4.80 2.69 5.18
N MET A 146 -3.59 2.58 5.76
CA MET A 146 -2.80 1.36 5.73
C MET A 146 -3.47 0.22 6.50
N ALA A 147 -4.23 0.52 7.56
CA ALA A 147 -5.07 -0.45 8.26
C ALA A 147 -6.17 -1.07 7.37
N ILE A 148 -6.65 -0.32 6.37
CA ILE A 148 -7.61 -0.82 5.36
C ILE A 148 -6.86 -1.55 4.25
N MET A 149 -5.77 -0.95 3.75
CA MET A 149 -5.08 -1.39 2.53
C MET A 149 -4.16 -2.60 2.74
N THR A 150 -3.76 -2.88 3.98
CA THR A 150 -2.83 -3.97 4.33
C THR A 150 -3.28 -4.66 5.61
N ARG A 151 -2.64 -5.78 5.96
CA ARG A 151 -2.84 -6.40 7.29
C ARG A 151 -1.76 -5.86 8.22
N ILE A 152 -2.16 -5.04 9.19
CA ILE A 152 -1.21 -4.35 10.08
C ILE A 152 -1.09 -4.99 11.46
N GLY A 153 -0.06 -4.59 12.21
CA GLY A 153 0.00 -4.75 13.66
C GLY A 153 0.86 -5.91 14.18
N GLN A 154 0.63 -6.29 15.45
CA GLN A 154 1.49 -7.21 16.20
C GLN A 154 1.71 -8.55 15.49
N LYS A 155 0.66 -9.11 14.87
CA LYS A 155 0.74 -10.40 14.17
C LYS A 155 1.78 -10.42 13.04
N VAL A 156 2.09 -9.26 12.45
CA VAL A 156 3.14 -9.13 11.42
C VAL A 156 4.51 -9.23 12.06
N LEU A 157 4.73 -8.53 13.18
CA LEU A 157 5.98 -8.57 13.93
C LEU A 157 6.26 -9.99 14.48
N ASP A 158 5.22 -10.68 14.95
CA ASP A 158 5.33 -12.06 15.43
C ASP A 158 5.82 -13.02 14.34
N VAL A 159 5.34 -12.83 13.10
CA VAL A 159 5.76 -13.63 11.93
C VAL A 159 7.15 -13.22 11.44
N LEU A 160 7.47 -11.93 11.46
CA LEU A 160 8.78 -11.43 11.06
C LEU A 160 9.89 -11.92 11.99
N GLY A 161 9.59 -12.10 13.29
CA GLY A 161 10.57 -12.57 14.28
C GLY A 161 11.79 -11.64 14.33
N ASP A 162 12.99 -12.20 14.26
CA ASP A 162 14.28 -11.50 14.22
C ASP A 162 14.82 -11.24 12.80
N SER A 163 14.06 -11.63 11.76
CA SER A 163 14.47 -11.52 10.36
C SER A 163 14.72 -10.07 9.92
N ASN A 164 15.65 -9.91 8.98
CA ASN A 164 15.90 -8.65 8.27
C ASN A 164 15.15 -8.56 6.92
N ASP A 165 14.36 -9.59 6.57
CA ASP A 165 13.57 -9.68 5.34
C ASP A 165 12.24 -8.92 5.48
N PHE A 166 12.35 -7.59 5.49
CA PHE A 166 11.21 -6.69 5.43
C PHE A 166 11.54 -5.46 4.58
N VAL A 167 10.50 -4.86 3.99
CA VAL A 167 10.64 -3.59 3.29
C VAL A 167 10.62 -2.43 4.29
N ARG A 168 11.62 -1.55 4.19
CA ARG A 168 11.76 -0.33 5.00
C ARG A 168 11.07 0.82 4.28
N GLY A 169 9.92 1.25 4.78
CA GLY A 169 9.22 2.43 4.28
C GLY A 169 9.41 3.61 5.24
N LEU A 170 9.99 4.71 4.77
CA LEU A 170 10.07 5.96 5.53
C LEU A 170 9.32 7.06 4.78
N HIS A 171 8.27 7.59 5.42
CA HIS A 171 7.46 8.67 4.92
C HIS A 171 7.47 9.84 5.91
N ALA A 172 7.58 11.08 5.42
CA ALA A 172 7.27 12.28 6.21
C ALA A 172 6.58 13.35 5.36
N LYS A 173 5.55 13.98 5.94
CA LYS A 173 4.86 15.11 5.30
C LYS A 173 5.78 16.31 5.11
N CYS A 174 6.77 16.49 5.98
CA CYS A 174 7.67 17.65 5.96
C CYS A 174 6.85 18.96 5.88
N LYS A 175 7.04 19.75 4.82
CA LYS A 175 6.31 21.00 4.56
C LYS A 175 5.27 20.88 3.45
N LEU A 176 5.12 19.70 2.83
CA LEU A 176 4.29 19.46 1.65
C LEU A 176 4.63 20.36 0.44
N GLU A 177 5.91 20.72 0.30
CA GLU A 177 6.43 21.51 -0.83
C GLU A 177 6.55 20.63 -2.08
N GLU A 178 5.90 21.04 -3.19
CA GLU A 178 5.84 20.24 -4.41
C GLU A 178 7.21 20.06 -5.08
N GLU A 179 8.06 21.09 -5.01
CA GLU A 179 9.40 21.11 -5.59
C GLU A 179 10.36 20.14 -4.88
N ASN A 180 10.08 19.86 -3.60
CA ASN A 180 10.84 18.96 -2.73
C ASN A 180 10.12 17.63 -2.49
N ARG A 181 9.12 17.32 -3.32
CA ARG A 181 8.42 16.03 -3.28
C ARG A 181 9.22 14.97 -4.00
N TYR A 182 9.47 13.85 -3.33
CA TYR A 182 10.17 12.70 -3.90
C TYR A 182 9.60 11.39 -3.38
N ILE A 183 9.49 10.41 -4.27
CA ILE A 183 9.16 9.02 -3.95
C ILE A 183 10.28 8.15 -4.52
N LEU A 184 11.17 7.69 -3.66
CA LEU A 184 12.42 7.01 -4.01
C LEU A 184 12.33 5.53 -3.63
N HIS A 185 12.72 4.66 -4.54
CA HIS A 185 12.75 3.21 -4.33
C HIS A 185 14.19 2.74 -4.46
N PHE A 186 14.67 1.96 -3.51
CA PHE A 186 16.01 1.37 -3.48
C PHE A 186 15.84 -0.16 -3.51
N PRO A 187 15.76 -0.77 -4.69
CA PRO A 187 15.38 -2.18 -4.83
C PRO A 187 16.31 -3.14 -4.09
N GLU A 188 17.63 -2.92 -4.18
CA GLU A 188 18.65 -3.76 -3.55
C GLU A 188 18.64 -3.68 -2.01
N ASP A 189 18.15 -2.56 -1.47
CA ASP A 189 18.12 -2.30 -0.02
C ASP A 189 16.73 -2.55 0.58
N ASN A 190 15.77 -3.01 -0.24
CA ASN A 190 14.35 -3.15 0.12
C ASN A 190 13.80 -1.89 0.82
N THR A 191 14.15 -0.70 0.30
CA THR A 191 13.86 0.57 0.97
C THR A 191 13.03 1.49 0.08
N ILE A 192 12.08 2.19 0.69
CA ILE A 192 11.21 3.19 0.06
C ILE A 192 11.26 4.45 0.93
N ILE A 193 11.55 5.60 0.31
CA ILE A 193 11.53 6.91 0.97
C ILE A 193 10.52 7.81 0.27
N SER A 194 9.63 8.44 1.03
CA SER A 194 8.64 9.39 0.52
C SER A 194 8.65 10.68 1.36
N CYS A 195 8.82 11.83 0.73
CA CYS A 195 8.85 13.12 1.42
C CYS A 195 7.99 14.17 0.72
N ASN A 196 7.44 15.12 1.49
CA ASN A 196 6.61 16.23 1.02
C ASN A 196 5.33 15.80 0.25
N SER A 197 4.71 14.69 0.66
CA SER A 197 3.38 14.29 0.21
C SER A 197 2.54 13.80 1.40
N GLY A 198 1.24 13.75 1.22
CA GLY A 198 0.20 13.21 2.09
C GLY A 198 -0.88 12.45 1.30
N TYR A 199 -0.65 12.16 0.01
CA TYR A 199 -1.70 11.67 -0.89
C TYR A 199 -1.46 10.26 -1.45
N GLY A 200 -2.43 9.37 -1.19
CA GLY A 200 -2.63 8.10 -1.89
C GLY A 200 -1.35 7.29 -2.11
N GLY A 201 -1.07 6.92 -3.37
CA GLY A 201 0.07 6.05 -3.71
C GLY A 201 1.47 6.66 -3.51
N ASN A 202 1.58 7.93 -3.12
CA ASN A 202 2.87 8.51 -2.71
C ASN A 202 3.21 8.15 -1.26
N VAL A 203 2.19 7.94 -0.43
CA VAL A 203 2.35 7.81 1.03
C VAL A 203 1.90 6.46 1.56
N LEU A 204 0.94 5.77 0.91
CA LEU A 204 0.56 4.41 1.24
C LEU A 204 1.59 3.46 0.61
N LEU A 205 2.73 3.26 1.28
CA LEU A 205 3.90 2.63 0.67
C LEU A 205 3.68 1.14 0.39
N GLY A 206 2.76 0.50 1.12
CA GLY A 206 2.28 -0.85 0.81
C GLY A 206 1.65 -0.96 -0.58
N LYS A 207 1.05 0.11 -1.11
CA LYS A 207 0.32 0.11 -2.39
C LYS A 207 1.27 -0.05 -3.60
N LYS A 208 1.49 0.98 -4.40
CA LYS A 208 2.27 0.85 -5.65
C LYS A 208 3.77 0.74 -5.39
N CYS A 209 4.27 1.38 -4.33
CA CYS A 209 5.70 1.42 -4.03
C CYS A 209 6.24 0.03 -3.66
N PHE A 210 5.60 -0.65 -2.72
CA PHE A 210 5.93 -2.04 -2.42
C PHE A 210 5.29 -3.00 -3.42
N ALA A 211 3.96 -3.07 -3.50
CA ALA A 211 3.26 -4.16 -4.18
C ALA A 211 3.62 -4.35 -5.66
N LEU A 212 4.16 -3.32 -6.33
CA LEU A 212 4.69 -3.42 -7.69
C LEU A 212 6.18 -3.11 -7.79
N ARG A 213 6.66 -1.95 -7.33
CA ARG A 213 8.02 -1.52 -7.68
C ARG A 213 9.10 -2.32 -6.97
N ILE A 214 9.07 -2.39 -5.64
CA ILE A 214 9.99 -3.26 -4.90
C ILE A 214 9.67 -4.74 -5.16
N ALA A 215 8.38 -5.10 -5.17
CA ALA A 215 7.96 -6.49 -5.36
C ALA A 215 8.34 -7.07 -6.73
N SER A 216 8.33 -6.29 -7.82
CA SER A 216 8.77 -6.79 -9.13
C SER A 216 10.27 -7.08 -9.17
N PHE A 217 11.07 -6.29 -8.47
CA PHE A 217 12.49 -6.59 -8.28
C PHE A 217 12.68 -7.86 -7.44
N GLN A 218 11.98 -7.99 -6.31
CA GLN A 218 11.99 -9.21 -5.51
C GLN A 218 11.55 -10.43 -6.32
N GLY A 219 10.47 -10.30 -7.10
CA GLY A 219 9.97 -11.34 -7.99
C GLY A 219 11.02 -11.78 -9.02
N LYS A 220 11.72 -10.83 -9.64
CA LYS A 220 12.84 -11.13 -10.55
C LYS A 220 13.94 -11.93 -9.86
N GLN A 221 14.31 -11.58 -8.62
CA GLN A 221 15.37 -12.27 -7.86
C GLN A 221 14.94 -13.65 -7.35
N GLU A 222 13.66 -13.80 -7.00
CA GLU A 222 13.12 -14.98 -6.31
C GLU A 222 12.33 -15.92 -7.23
N GLY A 223 12.17 -15.59 -8.51
CA GLY A 223 11.49 -16.43 -9.51
C GLY A 223 9.96 -16.36 -9.46
N TRP A 224 9.39 -15.18 -9.19
CA TRP A 224 7.94 -14.94 -9.19
C TRP A 224 7.55 -13.59 -9.79
N MET A 225 6.26 -13.34 -9.95
CA MET A 225 5.73 -12.19 -10.70
C MET A 225 4.89 -11.28 -9.80
N ALA A 226 5.19 -9.98 -9.80
CA ALA A 226 4.40 -8.95 -9.13
C ALA A 226 3.72 -8.08 -10.19
N GLU A 227 2.43 -8.31 -10.40
CA GLU A 227 1.74 -7.82 -11.60
C GLU A 227 0.60 -6.86 -11.27
N HIS A 228 0.40 -5.90 -12.17
CA HIS A 228 -0.71 -4.95 -12.11
C HIS A 228 -1.99 -5.57 -12.71
N MET A 229 -2.51 -6.59 -12.03
CA MET A 229 -3.63 -7.41 -12.48
C MET A 229 -4.75 -7.47 -11.43
N LEU A 230 -6.00 -7.41 -11.89
CA LEU A 230 -7.12 -7.92 -11.09
C LEU A 230 -7.03 -9.45 -10.98
N ILE A 231 -7.76 -10.03 -10.01
CA ILE A 231 -7.98 -11.46 -9.87
C ILE A 231 -9.49 -11.68 -9.63
N LEU A 232 -10.13 -12.47 -10.48
CA LEU A 232 -11.53 -12.87 -10.32
C LEU A 232 -11.71 -14.38 -10.47
N GLY A 233 -12.69 -14.94 -9.77
CA GLY A 233 -13.13 -16.33 -9.93
C GLY A 233 -14.42 -16.39 -10.75
N ILE A 234 -14.53 -17.39 -11.62
CA ILE A 234 -15.74 -17.71 -12.39
C ILE A 234 -16.10 -19.17 -12.12
N GLU A 235 -17.31 -19.41 -11.63
CA GLU A 235 -17.90 -20.75 -11.49
C GLU A 235 -18.89 -20.98 -12.63
N ASN A 236 -18.70 -22.07 -13.38
CA ASN A 236 -19.66 -22.50 -14.40
C ASN A 236 -20.85 -23.26 -13.77
N PRO A 237 -21.93 -23.54 -14.54
CA PRO A 237 -23.11 -24.22 -14.01
C PRO A 237 -22.87 -25.67 -13.54
N GLN A 238 -21.73 -26.26 -13.88
CA GLN A 238 -21.30 -27.59 -13.43
C GLN A 238 -20.49 -27.53 -12.13
N GLY A 239 -20.27 -26.34 -11.57
CA GLY A 239 -19.49 -26.12 -10.34
C GLY A 239 -17.98 -26.01 -10.56
N GLU A 240 -17.50 -25.99 -11.80
CA GLU A 240 -16.08 -25.83 -12.09
C GLU A 240 -15.67 -24.36 -11.95
N VAL A 241 -14.63 -24.12 -11.14
CA VAL A 241 -14.09 -22.78 -10.89
C VAL A 241 -12.81 -22.54 -11.69
N LYS A 242 -12.76 -21.41 -12.40
CA LYS A 242 -11.55 -20.88 -13.04
C LYS A 242 -11.23 -19.51 -12.47
N TYR A 243 -9.95 -19.23 -12.30
CA TYR A 243 -9.45 -17.92 -11.89
C TYR A 243 -8.78 -17.22 -13.07
N ILE A 244 -9.05 -15.93 -13.22
CA ILE A 244 -8.48 -15.08 -14.26
C ILE A 244 -7.71 -13.95 -13.58
N ALA A 245 -6.44 -13.78 -13.96
CA ALA A 245 -5.67 -12.58 -13.70
C ALA A 245 -5.63 -11.73 -14.97
N ALA A 246 -5.94 -10.42 -14.87
CA ALA A 246 -6.02 -9.56 -16.05
C ALA A 246 -5.46 -8.16 -15.82
N ALA A 247 -4.55 -7.72 -16.69
CA ALA A 247 -3.93 -6.40 -16.63
C ALA A 247 -4.65 -5.43 -17.57
N PHE A 248 -4.98 -4.25 -17.04
CA PHE A 248 -5.57 -3.16 -17.80
C PHE A 248 -4.90 -1.84 -17.42
N PRO A 249 -4.60 -0.96 -18.39
CA PRO A 249 -4.27 0.43 -18.11
C PRO A 249 -5.41 1.16 -17.38
N SER A 250 -5.10 2.35 -16.87
CA SER A 250 -6.11 3.26 -16.34
C SER A 250 -7.22 3.55 -17.36
N ALA A 251 -8.43 3.84 -16.87
CA ALA A 251 -9.60 4.17 -17.70
C ALA A 251 -10.11 3.06 -18.65
N CYS A 252 -9.69 1.80 -18.47
CA CYS A 252 -10.17 0.66 -19.26
C CYS A 252 -11.24 -0.21 -18.55
N GLY A 253 -11.82 0.26 -17.43
CA GLY A 253 -12.89 -0.47 -16.73
C GLY A 253 -12.43 -1.67 -15.90
N LYS A 254 -11.16 -1.69 -15.44
CA LYS A 254 -10.57 -2.79 -14.65
C LYS A 254 -11.43 -3.21 -13.44
N THR A 255 -11.84 -2.26 -12.60
CA THR A 255 -12.66 -2.53 -11.42
C THR A 255 -14.06 -3.04 -11.78
N ASN A 256 -14.63 -2.62 -12.92
CA ASN A 256 -15.92 -3.14 -13.40
C ASN A 256 -15.81 -4.63 -13.78
N LEU A 257 -14.69 -5.03 -14.40
CA LEU A 257 -14.45 -6.44 -14.71
C LEU A 257 -14.16 -7.25 -13.45
N ALA A 258 -13.38 -6.72 -12.51
CA ALA A 258 -13.05 -7.41 -11.25
C ALA A 258 -14.30 -7.73 -10.42
N MET A 259 -15.28 -6.83 -10.45
CA MET A 259 -16.56 -6.95 -9.73
C MET A 259 -17.73 -7.29 -10.67
N LEU A 260 -17.46 -8.02 -11.76
CA LEU A 260 -18.45 -8.30 -12.79
C LEU A 260 -19.67 -9.04 -12.21
N ILE A 261 -20.86 -8.48 -12.44
CA ILE A 261 -22.11 -9.24 -12.35
C ILE A 261 -22.26 -10.00 -13.68
N PRO A 262 -22.40 -11.34 -13.67
CA PRO A 262 -22.59 -12.09 -14.90
C PRO A 262 -23.76 -11.51 -15.71
N PRO A 263 -23.62 -11.30 -17.03
CA PRO A 263 -24.74 -10.88 -17.86
C PRO A 263 -25.95 -11.79 -17.66
N GLU A 264 -27.16 -11.24 -17.73
CA GLU A 264 -28.40 -11.93 -17.36
C GLU A 264 -28.53 -13.34 -17.97
N LEU A 265 -28.14 -13.50 -19.24
CA LEU A 265 -28.11 -14.80 -19.93
C LEU A 265 -27.23 -15.85 -19.20
N TYR A 266 -26.05 -15.46 -18.73
CA TYR A 266 -25.13 -16.36 -18.04
C TYR A 266 -25.54 -16.56 -16.58
N GLN A 267 -26.05 -15.53 -15.93
CA GLN A 267 -26.58 -15.64 -14.57
C GLN A 267 -27.75 -16.64 -14.52
N LYS A 268 -28.71 -16.56 -15.45
CA LYS A 268 -29.82 -17.53 -15.59
C LYS A 268 -29.36 -18.95 -15.87
N LYS A 269 -28.20 -19.12 -16.52
CA LYS A 269 -27.58 -20.42 -16.73
C LYS A 269 -26.88 -20.96 -15.49
N GLY A 270 -26.69 -20.16 -14.44
CA GLY A 270 -26.04 -20.56 -13.18
C GLY A 270 -24.59 -20.12 -13.03
N TYR A 271 -24.06 -19.24 -13.89
CA TYR A 271 -22.71 -18.70 -13.73
C TYR A 271 -22.63 -17.77 -12.51
N LYS A 272 -21.53 -17.89 -11.76
CA LYS A 272 -21.21 -16.99 -10.63
C LYS A 272 -19.82 -16.39 -10.84
N VAL A 273 -19.64 -15.16 -10.38
CA VAL A 273 -18.37 -14.43 -10.44
C VAL A 273 -18.11 -13.77 -9.08
N TRP A 274 -16.87 -13.80 -8.62
CA TRP A 274 -16.44 -13.08 -7.42
C TRP A 274 -15.04 -12.48 -7.59
N THR A 275 -14.79 -11.40 -6.85
CA THR A 275 -13.49 -10.74 -6.83
C THR A 275 -12.57 -11.34 -5.78
N VAL A 276 -11.29 -11.46 -6.09
CA VAL A 276 -10.20 -11.69 -5.12
C VAL A 276 -9.39 -10.39 -4.94
N GLY A 277 -9.28 -9.58 -5.99
CA GLY A 277 -8.66 -8.25 -5.98
C GLY A 277 -8.85 -7.55 -7.31
N ASP A 278 -8.83 -6.22 -7.34
CA ASP A 278 -9.02 -5.44 -8.56
C ASP A 278 -7.75 -4.72 -9.05
N ASP A 279 -6.64 -4.79 -8.30
CA ASP A 279 -5.47 -3.96 -8.57
C ASP A 279 -4.17 -4.75 -8.78
N ILE A 280 -3.77 -5.58 -7.81
CA ILE A 280 -2.47 -6.26 -7.79
C ILE A 280 -2.62 -7.79 -7.69
N ALA A 281 -1.77 -8.52 -8.41
CA ALA A 281 -1.61 -9.96 -8.29
C ALA A 281 -0.14 -10.34 -8.09
N TRP A 282 0.16 -11.11 -7.05
CA TRP A 282 1.45 -11.77 -6.91
C TRP A 282 1.32 -13.23 -7.30
N ILE A 283 2.06 -13.65 -8.33
CA ILE A 283 1.90 -14.93 -8.99
C ILE A 283 3.17 -15.77 -8.82
N ARG A 284 3.02 -17.00 -8.32
CA ARG A 284 4.11 -17.95 -8.05
C ARG A 284 3.79 -19.31 -8.64
N GLN A 285 4.81 -20.03 -9.10
CA GLN A 285 4.63 -21.44 -9.42
C GLN A 285 4.56 -22.25 -8.11
N ALA A 286 3.48 -22.99 -7.92
CA ALA A 286 3.32 -23.91 -6.79
C ALA A 286 3.98 -25.27 -7.07
N PRO A 287 4.15 -26.15 -6.06
CA PRO A 287 4.74 -27.47 -6.24
C PRO A 287 4.02 -28.38 -7.25
N ASP A 288 2.74 -28.10 -7.55
CA ASP A 288 1.96 -28.81 -8.57
C ASP A 288 2.23 -28.30 -10.01
N GLY A 289 3.15 -27.36 -10.17
CA GLY A 289 3.54 -26.76 -11.44
C GLY A 289 2.60 -25.65 -11.94
N ARG A 290 1.47 -25.40 -11.27
CA ARG A 290 0.52 -24.34 -11.65
C ARG A 290 0.95 -22.98 -11.11
N LEU A 291 0.49 -21.93 -11.77
CA LEU A 291 0.62 -20.56 -11.29
C LEU A 291 -0.51 -20.25 -10.29
N TRP A 292 -0.13 -19.86 -9.08
CA TRP A 292 -1.03 -19.43 -8.02
C TRP A 292 -0.88 -17.93 -7.80
N ALA A 293 -2.01 -17.22 -7.76
CA ALA A 293 -2.06 -15.78 -7.53
C ALA A 293 -2.60 -15.47 -6.13
N ILE A 294 -2.02 -14.48 -5.46
CA ILE A 294 -2.62 -13.84 -4.29
C ILE A 294 -2.88 -12.36 -4.57
N ASN A 295 -3.90 -11.81 -3.91
CA ASN A 295 -4.01 -10.36 -3.73
C ASN A 295 -3.16 -9.95 -2.52
N PRO A 296 -2.07 -9.19 -2.70
CA PRO A 296 -1.25 -8.74 -1.59
C PRO A 296 -1.94 -7.62 -0.78
N GLU A 297 -2.92 -6.92 -1.33
CA GLU A 297 -3.67 -5.85 -0.66
C GLU A 297 -4.85 -6.38 0.16
N ALA A 298 -5.30 -5.59 1.14
CA ALA A 298 -6.41 -5.93 2.05
C ALA A 298 -7.68 -5.11 1.82
N GLY A 299 -7.61 -4.05 1.02
CA GLY A 299 -8.71 -3.13 0.76
C GLY A 299 -8.68 -2.58 -0.65
N PHE A 300 -9.72 -1.84 -1.02
CA PHE A 300 -9.85 -1.18 -2.31
C PHE A 300 -9.49 0.31 -2.20
N PHE A 301 -8.60 0.79 -3.08
CA PHE A 301 -8.29 2.22 -3.22
C PHE A 301 -8.64 2.70 -4.64
N GLY A 302 -9.94 2.69 -4.92
CA GLY A 302 -10.52 2.98 -6.22
C GLY A 302 -10.71 4.48 -6.49
N VAL A 303 -10.85 4.83 -7.77
CA VAL A 303 -11.23 6.18 -8.20
C VAL A 303 -12.76 6.31 -8.07
N ALA A 304 -13.22 7.21 -7.21
CA ALA A 304 -14.66 7.38 -6.96
C ALA A 304 -15.44 7.95 -8.15
N PRO A 305 -14.99 9.03 -8.85
CA PRO A 305 -15.71 9.54 -10.02
C PRO A 305 -15.93 8.47 -11.10
N GLY A 306 -17.19 8.32 -11.54
CA GLY A 306 -17.62 7.32 -12.52
C GLY A 306 -18.16 6.01 -11.92
N THR A 307 -17.93 5.76 -10.64
CA THR A 307 -18.55 4.64 -9.90
C THR A 307 -20.00 5.00 -9.57
N SER A 308 -20.94 4.14 -9.99
CA SER A 308 -22.38 4.38 -9.83
C SER A 308 -23.15 3.06 -9.81
N VAL A 309 -24.40 3.10 -9.34
CA VAL A 309 -25.31 1.93 -9.38
C VAL A 309 -25.48 1.40 -10.81
N LYS A 310 -25.41 2.26 -11.82
CA LYS A 310 -25.55 1.87 -13.23
C LYS A 310 -24.32 1.12 -13.76
N SER A 311 -23.13 1.46 -13.29
CA SER A 311 -21.87 0.95 -13.83
C SER A 311 -21.25 -0.16 -12.98
N ASN A 312 -21.30 -0.03 -11.67
CA ASN A 312 -20.71 -0.98 -10.72
C ASN A 312 -21.42 -0.92 -9.36
N PRO A 313 -22.60 -1.55 -9.23
CA PRO A 313 -23.33 -1.58 -7.96
C PRO A 313 -22.58 -2.36 -6.87
N ASN A 314 -21.85 -3.42 -7.22
CA ASN A 314 -21.03 -4.20 -6.28
C ASN A 314 -19.99 -3.33 -5.55
N ALA A 315 -19.37 -2.37 -6.26
CA ALA A 315 -18.43 -1.44 -5.66
C ALA A 315 -19.09 -0.52 -4.61
N LEU A 316 -20.35 -0.10 -4.82
CA LEU A 316 -21.09 0.73 -3.87
C LEU A 316 -21.60 -0.09 -2.67
N GLU A 317 -22.04 -1.33 -2.89
CA GLU A 317 -22.44 -2.22 -1.78
C GLU A 317 -21.27 -2.64 -0.89
N SER A 318 -20.02 -2.45 -1.35
CA SER A 318 -18.81 -2.74 -0.59
C SER A 318 -18.33 -1.57 0.29
N THR A 319 -19.07 -0.45 0.31
CA THR A 319 -18.74 0.77 1.08
C THR A 319 -19.45 0.85 2.42
#